data_AF-A0A2B7X310-F1
#
_entry.id   AF-A0A2B7X310-F1
#
_cell.length_a   1.000
_cell.length_b   1.000
_cell.length_c   1.000
_cell.angle_alpha   90.00
_cell.angle_beta   90.00
_cell.angle_gamma   90.00
#
_symmetry.space_group_name_H-M   'P 1'
#
loop_
_entity.id
_entity.type
_entity.pdbx_description
1 polymer ?
#
loop_
_entity_poly.entity_id
_entity_poly.type
_entity_poly.pdbx_seq_one_letter_code
_entity_poly.pdbx_strand_id
1 'polypeptide(L)'
;MPDLRQRPRKGPSRSTADRTDADGSDELGYTSASSQGDEKTTPPNSTSTGSKKTEQPRHNSSWAIISPLDILRIVFLLFLTSSALSYYVTTDSVLWGYKPKILRWPVLKSYLRGPITLTPAQLALYNGTDPSLPIYVAVNGTIFDVSANPRIYGKGGGYNTLAGVDASRAYVTGCFAEDRTPDLRGVELMYVPVEDDEEGAAERAMSGAAKKVRREREWRAARAKVRKQVEHWRGFFANHDKYFEVGRVVGVEGLMAGPERELCEAARKSRPLRSRLNGGKD
;
A
#
# COMPACT_ATOMS: atom_id res chain seq x y z
N MET A 1 7.76 23.37 43.75
CA MET A 1 7.23 23.26 42.38
C MET A 1 8.15 22.32 41.61
N PRO A 2 7.72 21.06 41.39
CA PRO A 2 8.59 19.95 40.98
C PRO A 2 8.53 19.69 39.47
N ASP A 3 9.59 19.10 38.90
CA ASP A 3 9.49 18.43 37.59
C ASP A 3 10.03 16.99 37.67
N LEU A 4 9.06 16.11 37.88
CA LEU A 4 8.80 14.79 37.28
C LEU A 4 9.97 13.82 36.99
N ARG A 5 10.08 12.89 37.96
CA ARG A 5 10.38 11.44 37.86
C ARG A 5 10.44 10.82 36.45
N GLN A 6 11.58 10.18 36.23
CA GLN A 6 11.83 9.12 35.24
C GLN A 6 10.92 7.89 35.50
N ARG A 7 10.38 7.29 34.44
CA ARG A 7 9.70 5.97 34.47
C ARG A 7 10.63 4.86 33.96
N PRO A 8 10.64 3.66 34.58
CA PRO A 8 11.50 2.56 34.17
C PRO A 8 10.91 1.73 33.02
N ARG A 9 11.82 1.12 32.24
CA ARG A 9 11.59 0.11 31.21
C ARG A 9 10.99 -1.18 31.81
N LYS A 10 9.99 -1.77 31.16
CA LYS A 10 9.48 -3.12 31.46
C LYS A 10 9.76 -4.03 30.26
N GLY A 11 10.65 -5.01 30.47
CA GLY A 11 10.93 -6.13 29.56
C GLY A 11 9.94 -7.29 29.76
N PRO A 12 10.08 -8.38 28.97
CA PRO A 12 8.96 -9.20 28.50
C PRO A 12 8.64 -10.39 29.42
N SER A 13 7.36 -10.76 29.48
CA SER A 13 6.89 -11.97 30.16
C SER A 13 6.61 -13.09 29.16
N ARG A 14 7.56 -14.02 29.09
CA ARG A 14 7.46 -15.49 29.15
C ARG A 14 6.36 -16.22 28.34
N SER A 15 6.88 -17.06 27.44
CA SER A 15 6.27 -18.17 26.71
C SER A 15 5.85 -19.35 27.59
N THR A 16 4.73 -19.99 27.22
CA THR A 16 4.40 -21.38 27.59
C THR A 16 4.03 -22.16 26.33
N ALA A 17 4.47 -23.40 26.32
CA ALA A 17 4.46 -24.36 25.23
C ALA A 17 3.07 -24.94 24.93
N ASP A 18 2.88 -25.47 23.73
CA ASP A 18 2.27 -26.80 23.61
C ASP A 18 2.77 -27.58 22.39
N ARG A 19 2.77 -28.90 22.56
CA ARG A 19 3.41 -29.95 21.77
C ARG A 19 2.51 -30.48 20.64
N THR A 20 3.16 -31.27 19.79
CA THR A 20 2.71 -32.00 18.60
C THR A 20 1.78 -33.18 18.89
N ASP A 21 1.11 -33.66 17.83
CA ASP A 21 0.91 -35.07 17.37
C ASP A 21 -0.48 -35.15 16.66
N ALA A 22 -0.57 -35.34 15.34
CA ALA A 22 -0.40 -36.56 14.52
C ALA A 22 -1.64 -37.48 14.48
N ASP A 23 -2.22 -37.55 13.27
CA ASP A 23 -2.79 -38.69 12.54
C ASP A 23 -4.08 -39.42 13.02
N GLY A 24 -4.87 -39.89 12.05
CA GLY A 24 -5.99 -40.81 12.27
C GLY A 24 -7.25 -40.58 11.42
N SER A 25 -7.26 -41.14 10.21
CA SER A 25 -8.42 -41.42 9.36
C SER A 25 -9.28 -42.58 9.89
N ASP A 26 -10.58 -42.59 9.61
CA ASP A 26 -11.47 -43.75 9.31
C ASP A 26 -12.90 -43.19 9.02
N GLU A 27 -13.40 -43.19 7.78
CA GLU A 27 -14.11 -44.24 7.02
C GLU A 27 -15.60 -44.49 7.36
N LEU A 28 -16.42 -44.38 6.28
CA LEU A 28 -17.69 -45.09 5.93
C LEU A 28 -18.96 -44.81 6.76
N GLY A 29 -20.18 -44.76 6.19
CA GLY A 29 -20.68 -45.04 4.83
C GLY A 29 -22.06 -45.72 4.89
N TYR A 30 -22.86 -45.57 3.82
CA TYR A 30 -24.02 -46.41 3.42
C TYR A 30 -25.36 -46.20 4.19
N THR A 31 -26.58 -46.19 3.62
CA THR A 31 -27.16 -46.78 2.38
C THR A 31 -28.42 -46.01 1.89
N SER A 32 -28.69 -46.12 0.58
CA SER A 32 -30.03 -46.05 -0.03
C SER A 32 -30.57 -47.46 -0.35
N ALA A 33 -31.89 -47.67 -0.22
CA ALA A 33 -32.71 -48.70 -0.90
C ALA A 33 -34.19 -48.34 -0.66
N SER A 34 -35.06 -48.08 -1.66
CA SER A 34 -35.62 -48.95 -2.72
C SER A 34 -36.79 -49.84 -2.28
N SER A 35 -37.99 -49.61 -2.84
CA SER A 35 -38.92 -50.55 -3.52
C SER A 35 -40.36 -50.03 -3.40
N GLN A 36 -41.12 -49.76 -4.47
CA GLN A 36 -41.76 -50.63 -5.50
C GLN A 36 -43.04 -51.35 -5.06
N GLY A 37 -44.04 -51.33 -5.95
CA GLY A 37 -45.26 -52.17 -5.96
C GLY A 37 -46.56 -51.36 -5.86
N ASP A 38 -47.25 -51.01 -6.96
CA ASP A 38 -48.24 -51.83 -7.71
C ASP A 38 -49.61 -51.89 -6.98
N GLU A 39 -50.81 -51.89 -7.55
CA GLU A 39 -51.36 -51.77 -8.90
C GLU A 39 -52.91 -51.63 -8.73
N LYS A 40 -53.57 -50.79 -9.54
CA LYS A 40 -54.92 -50.90 -10.19
C LYS A 40 -56.18 -51.28 -9.37
N THR A 41 -57.27 -50.52 -9.60
CA THR A 41 -58.48 -50.89 -10.39
C THR A 41 -59.73 -50.13 -9.90
N THR A 42 -60.54 -49.68 -10.85
CA THR A 42 -61.73 -48.80 -10.77
C THR A 42 -63.05 -49.55 -10.38
N PRO A 43 -64.26 -48.95 -10.41
CA PRO A 43 -65.22 -48.79 -9.30
C PRO A 43 -66.47 -49.73 -9.46
N PRO A 44 -67.60 -49.65 -8.69
CA PRO A 44 -68.62 -48.58 -8.85
C PRO A 44 -69.53 -48.27 -7.61
N ASN A 45 -70.32 -47.18 -7.75
CA ASN A 45 -71.66 -46.87 -7.18
C ASN A 45 -72.11 -47.36 -5.79
N SER A 46 -72.53 -46.41 -4.93
CA SER A 46 -73.95 -46.25 -4.54
C SER A 46 -74.17 -45.09 -3.54
N THR A 47 -75.10 -44.19 -3.92
CA THR A 47 -76.16 -43.54 -3.13
C THR A 47 -76.02 -43.40 -1.59
N SER A 48 -76.09 -42.16 -1.07
CA SER A 48 -77.20 -41.66 -0.22
C SER A 48 -76.83 -40.46 0.67
N THR A 49 -77.65 -39.40 0.55
CA THR A 49 -78.15 -38.45 1.58
C THR A 49 -77.26 -37.99 2.76
N GLY A 50 -76.96 -36.68 2.76
CA GLY A 50 -77.40 -35.71 3.78
C GLY A 50 -76.71 -35.64 5.16
N SER A 51 -76.04 -34.51 5.45
CA SER A 51 -76.29 -33.62 6.61
C SER A 51 -75.02 -32.94 7.20
N LYS A 52 -75.08 -31.60 7.22
CA LYS A 52 -74.56 -30.57 8.16
C LYS A 52 -73.21 -30.72 8.92
N LYS A 53 -72.39 -29.67 8.69
CA LYS A 53 -71.62 -28.81 9.62
C LYS A 53 -70.73 -29.46 10.70
N THR A 54 -69.42 -29.19 10.64
CA THR A 54 -68.70 -28.16 11.46
C THR A 54 -67.20 -28.37 11.25
N GLU A 55 -66.49 -27.39 10.71
CA GLU A 55 -65.03 -27.47 10.54
C GLU A 55 -64.38 -26.26 11.22
N GLN A 56 -63.53 -26.53 12.21
CA GLN A 56 -62.61 -25.54 12.79
C GLN A 56 -61.41 -25.38 11.85
N PRO A 57 -60.88 -24.16 11.60
CA PRO A 57 -59.71 -24.02 10.76
C PRO A 57 -58.46 -24.41 11.54
N ARG A 58 -57.80 -25.42 10.98
CA ARG A 58 -56.48 -25.92 11.35
C ARG A 58 -55.41 -24.84 11.16
N HIS A 59 -54.46 -24.85 12.09
CA HIS A 59 -53.20 -24.13 12.07
C HIS A 59 -52.43 -24.36 10.75
N ASN A 60 -52.47 -23.38 9.83
CA ASN A 60 -51.62 -23.38 8.64
C ASN A 60 -50.32 -22.66 8.95
N SER A 61 -49.28 -23.43 9.29
CA SER A 61 -47.89 -23.01 9.17
C SER A 61 -47.55 -22.85 7.68
N SER A 62 -47.92 -21.69 7.12
CA SER A 62 -47.41 -21.27 5.82
C SER A 62 -45.99 -20.74 6.04
N TRP A 63 -45.00 -21.57 5.73
CA TRP A 63 -43.66 -21.06 5.48
C TRP A 63 -43.77 -20.05 4.32
N ALA A 64 -43.67 -18.76 4.64
CA ALA A 64 -43.86 -17.68 3.68
C ALA A 64 -42.80 -17.79 2.56
N ILE A 65 -43.25 -17.89 1.32
CA ILE A 65 -42.39 -17.85 0.14
C ILE A 65 -41.89 -16.41 0.02
N ILE A 66 -40.64 -16.19 0.40
CA ILE A 66 -40.03 -14.86 0.43
C ILE A 66 -39.91 -14.35 -1.01
N SER A 67 -40.57 -13.22 -1.31
CA SER A 67 -40.48 -12.56 -2.62
C SER A 67 -39.05 -12.05 -2.86
N PRO A 68 -38.52 -12.05 -4.09
CA PRO A 68 -37.22 -11.43 -4.40
C PRO A 68 -37.11 -9.97 -3.94
N LEU A 69 -38.24 -9.24 -3.96
CA LEU A 69 -38.33 -7.88 -3.43
C LEU A 69 -38.19 -7.84 -1.89
N ASP A 70 -38.71 -8.84 -1.19
CA ASP A 70 -38.54 -8.95 0.27
C ASP A 70 -37.13 -9.38 0.64
N ILE A 71 -36.49 -10.28 -0.14
CA ILE A 71 -35.06 -10.58 0.01
C ILE A 71 -34.24 -9.31 -0.18
N LEU A 72 -34.50 -8.53 -1.24
CA LEU A 72 -33.79 -7.28 -1.50
C LEU A 72 -34.00 -6.24 -0.38
N ARG A 73 -35.21 -6.12 0.16
CA ARG A 73 -35.52 -5.26 1.31
C ARG A 73 -34.80 -5.71 2.57
N ILE A 74 -34.81 -7.02 2.88
CA ILE A 74 -34.15 -7.58 4.05
C ILE A 74 -32.64 -7.39 3.94
N VAL A 75 -32.04 -7.65 2.78
CA VAL A 75 -30.60 -7.42 2.54
C VAL A 75 -30.25 -5.94 2.67
N PHE A 76 -31.08 -5.04 2.14
CA PHE A 76 -30.88 -3.60 2.29
C PHE A 76 -31.00 -3.13 3.74
N LEU A 77 -32.01 -3.64 4.48
CA LEU A 77 -32.19 -3.36 5.91
C LEU A 77 -31.04 -3.91 6.75
N LEU A 78 -30.57 -5.12 6.45
CA LEU A 78 -29.42 -5.76 7.09
C LEU A 78 -28.14 -4.97 6.82
N PHE A 79 -27.95 -4.49 5.59
CA PHE A 79 -26.83 -3.64 5.22
C PHE A 79 -26.89 -2.29 5.95
N LEU A 80 -28.04 -1.64 5.99
CA LEU A 80 -28.27 -0.38 6.73
C LEU A 80 -28.04 -0.53 8.23
N THR A 81 -28.60 -1.57 8.85
CA THR A 81 -28.44 -1.83 10.29
C THR A 81 -27.01 -2.23 10.62
N SER A 82 -26.36 -3.05 9.80
CA SER A 82 -24.96 -3.41 9.99
C SER A 82 -24.03 -2.20 9.82
N SER A 83 -24.30 -1.34 8.83
CA SER A 83 -23.59 -0.08 8.62
C SER A 83 -23.80 0.91 9.76
N ALA A 84 -25.04 1.09 10.24
CA ALA A 84 -25.36 1.95 11.37
C ALA A 84 -24.74 1.45 12.68
N LEU A 85 -24.74 0.14 12.91
CA LEU A 85 -24.10 -0.48 14.06
C LEU A 85 -22.57 -0.35 13.98
N SER A 86 -21.97 -0.55 12.80
CA SER A 86 -20.54 -0.29 12.58
C SER A 86 -20.18 1.18 12.81
N TYR A 87 -21.01 2.12 12.36
CA TYR A 87 -20.79 3.54 12.63
C TYR A 87 -20.91 3.87 14.13
N TYR A 88 -21.90 3.30 14.81
CA TYR A 88 -22.10 3.49 16.25
C TYR A 88 -20.94 2.91 17.08
N VAL A 89 -20.44 1.73 16.72
CA VAL A 89 -19.38 1.03 17.46
C VAL A 89 -17.99 1.56 17.11
N THR A 90 -17.72 1.82 15.82
CA THR A 90 -16.37 2.12 15.34
C THR A 90 -16.15 3.60 15.02
N THR A 91 -17.19 4.44 14.99
CA THR A 91 -17.17 5.91 14.71
C THR A 91 -16.49 6.36 13.41
N ASP A 92 -15.85 5.47 12.66
CA ASP A 92 -14.89 5.83 11.62
C ASP A 92 -15.33 5.46 10.20
N SER A 93 -16.39 4.66 10.01
CA SER A 93 -16.82 4.31 8.65
C SER A 93 -18.20 3.65 8.51
N VAL A 94 -18.96 4.14 7.53
CA VAL A 94 -20.24 3.61 7.04
C VAL A 94 -20.02 2.39 6.10
N LEU A 95 -18.80 2.21 5.58
CA LEU A 95 -18.39 1.17 4.62
C LEU A 95 -17.30 0.22 5.17
N TRP A 96 -17.31 -0.12 6.47
CA TRP A 96 -16.29 -1.02 7.07
C TRP A 96 -14.84 -0.63 6.73
N GLY A 97 -14.54 0.67 6.78
CA GLY A 97 -13.23 1.21 6.45
C GLY A 97 -12.89 1.31 4.96
N TYR A 98 -13.74 0.84 4.04
CA TYR A 98 -13.48 0.91 2.60
C TYR A 98 -13.61 2.35 2.07
N LYS A 99 -12.49 2.92 1.60
CA LYS A 99 -12.39 4.30 1.08
C LYS A 99 -11.86 4.27 -0.36
N PRO A 100 -12.71 3.97 -1.36
CA PRO A 100 -12.25 3.86 -2.74
C PRO A 100 -11.70 5.20 -3.23
N LYS A 101 -10.53 5.18 -3.89
CA LYS A 101 -9.85 6.40 -4.37
C LYS A 101 -10.75 7.26 -5.27
N ILE A 102 -11.63 6.63 -6.06
CA ILE A 102 -12.52 7.31 -7.01
C ILE A 102 -13.65 8.11 -6.34
N LEU A 103 -14.03 7.77 -5.10
CA LEU A 103 -15.01 8.55 -4.33
C LEU A 103 -14.41 9.83 -3.75
N ARG A 104 -13.08 10.02 -3.82
CA ARG A 104 -12.43 11.22 -3.29
C ARG A 104 -12.61 12.35 -4.29
N TRP A 105 -13.31 13.40 -3.86
CA TRP A 105 -13.60 14.55 -4.71
C TRP A 105 -12.37 15.17 -5.40
N PRO A 106 -11.19 15.33 -4.74
CA PRO A 106 -9.99 15.83 -5.41
C PRO A 106 -9.47 14.93 -6.53
N VAL A 107 -9.54 13.60 -6.33
CA VAL A 107 -9.10 12.59 -7.31
C VAL A 107 -10.02 12.63 -8.53
N LEU A 108 -11.33 12.59 -8.30
CA LEU A 108 -12.32 12.68 -9.38
C LEU A 108 -12.19 13.99 -10.15
N LYS A 109 -12.01 15.11 -9.45
CA LYS A 109 -11.79 16.43 -10.06
C LYS A 109 -10.51 16.47 -10.90
N SER A 110 -9.43 15.83 -10.45
CA SER A 110 -8.21 15.70 -11.23
C SER A 110 -8.42 14.82 -12.46
N TYR A 111 -9.11 13.69 -12.31
CA TYR A 111 -9.43 12.80 -13.40
C TYR A 111 -10.25 13.49 -14.50
N LEU A 112 -11.26 14.28 -14.11
CA LEU A 112 -12.10 15.05 -15.04
C LEU A 112 -11.33 16.15 -15.76
N ARG A 113 -10.28 16.72 -15.15
CA ARG A 113 -9.43 17.76 -15.75
C ARG A 113 -8.32 17.23 -16.63
N GLY A 114 -8.00 15.95 -16.51
CA GLY A 114 -6.89 15.31 -17.22
C GLY A 114 -5.52 15.59 -16.58
N PRO A 115 -4.47 14.94 -17.11
CA PRO A 115 -3.11 15.06 -16.57
C PRO A 115 -2.51 16.44 -16.86
N ILE A 116 -1.93 17.06 -15.84
CA ILE A 116 -1.22 18.34 -15.99
C ILE A 116 0.22 18.12 -16.45
N THR A 117 0.75 19.07 -17.23
CA THR A 117 2.17 19.11 -17.57
C THR A 117 2.74 20.42 -17.08
N LEU A 118 3.75 20.35 -16.21
CA LEU A 118 4.35 21.54 -15.59
C LEU A 118 5.85 21.58 -15.88
N THR A 119 6.38 22.77 -16.12
CA THR A 119 7.83 23.01 -16.08
C THR A 119 8.31 23.08 -14.62
N PRO A 120 9.63 22.92 -14.35
CA PRO A 120 10.15 23.10 -13.00
C PRO A 120 9.82 24.46 -12.37
N ALA A 121 9.81 25.52 -13.18
CA ALA A 121 9.45 26.86 -12.72
C ALA A 121 7.97 26.98 -12.34
N GLN A 122 7.08 26.34 -13.09
CA GLN A 122 5.64 26.28 -12.76
C GLN A 122 5.38 25.39 -11.55
N LEU A 123 6.08 24.26 -11.44
CA LEU A 123 5.98 23.36 -10.30
C LEU A 123 6.35 24.06 -8.99
N ALA A 124 7.35 24.95 -9.01
CA ALA A 124 7.82 25.71 -7.85
C ALA A 124 6.74 26.59 -7.18
N LEU A 125 5.67 26.94 -7.90
CA LEU A 125 4.53 27.68 -7.36
C LEU A 125 3.70 26.83 -6.38
N TYR A 126 3.69 25.51 -6.56
CA TYR A 126 2.91 24.54 -5.76
C TYR A 126 3.69 24.03 -4.53
N ASN A 127 4.40 24.93 -3.86
CA ASN A 127 5.26 24.64 -2.70
C ASN A 127 4.53 24.69 -1.35
N GLY A 128 3.22 24.96 -1.35
CA GLY A 128 2.40 25.04 -0.14
C GLY A 128 2.59 26.29 0.71
N THR A 129 3.20 27.35 0.16
CA THR A 129 3.20 28.69 0.79
C THR A 129 1.86 29.40 0.62
N ASP A 130 1.19 29.22 -0.52
CA ASP A 130 -0.15 29.71 -0.80
C ASP A 130 -1.21 28.65 -0.40
N PRO A 131 -2.08 28.93 0.59
CA PRO A 131 -3.15 28.01 0.99
C PRO A 131 -4.23 27.75 -0.07
N SER A 132 -4.31 28.61 -1.10
CA SER A 132 -5.29 28.46 -2.18
C SER A 132 -4.86 27.45 -3.25
N LEU A 133 -3.57 27.14 -3.30
CA LEU A 133 -2.98 26.22 -4.27
C LEU A 133 -2.77 24.82 -3.66
N PRO A 134 -2.90 23.75 -4.47
CA PRO A 134 -2.50 22.42 -4.04
C PRO A 134 -0.98 22.35 -3.83
N ILE A 135 -0.54 21.36 -3.08
CA ILE A 135 0.86 21.10 -2.78
C ILE A 135 1.30 19.91 -3.64
N TYR A 136 2.31 20.13 -4.48
CA TYR A 136 2.83 19.12 -5.38
C TYR A 136 4.24 18.71 -5.01
N VAL A 137 4.54 17.43 -5.21
CA VAL A 137 5.89 16.88 -5.15
C VAL A 137 6.10 16.06 -6.40
N ALA A 138 7.24 16.23 -7.07
CA ALA A 138 7.59 15.40 -8.20
C ALA A 138 8.63 14.33 -7.82
N VAL A 139 8.41 13.12 -8.31
CA VAL A 139 9.34 12.00 -8.19
C VAL A 139 9.46 11.33 -9.55
N ASN A 140 10.69 11.27 -10.05
CA ASN A 140 11.08 10.76 -11.36
C ASN A 140 10.28 11.40 -12.50
N GLY A 141 10.07 12.72 -12.44
CA GLY A 141 9.26 13.46 -13.40
C GLY A 141 7.75 13.24 -13.30
N THR A 142 7.25 12.43 -12.36
CA THR A 142 5.80 12.27 -12.10
C THR A 142 5.37 13.18 -10.95
N ILE A 143 4.30 13.93 -11.13
CA ILE A 143 3.76 14.89 -10.15
C ILE A 143 2.68 14.20 -9.32
N PHE A 144 2.81 14.29 -8.00
CA PHE A 144 1.85 13.78 -7.03
C PHE A 144 1.25 14.91 -6.20
N ASP A 145 -0.07 14.85 -5.99
CA ASP A 145 -0.78 15.75 -5.09
C ASP A 145 -0.67 15.27 -3.65
N VAL A 146 0.02 16.08 -2.83
CA VAL A 146 0.25 15.82 -1.40
C VAL A 146 -0.52 16.82 -0.51
N SER A 147 -1.47 17.57 -1.08
CA SER A 147 -2.32 18.56 -0.37
C SER A 147 -3.12 17.95 0.77
N ALA A 148 -3.33 16.63 0.76
CA ALA A 148 -3.99 15.90 1.84
C ALA A 148 -3.19 15.91 3.15
N ASN A 149 -1.92 16.32 3.15
CA ASN A 149 -1.08 16.38 4.35
C ASN A 149 -0.23 17.66 4.44
N PRO A 150 -0.87 18.84 4.59
CA PRO A 150 -0.18 20.13 4.61
C PRO A 150 0.72 20.30 5.85
N ARG A 151 0.49 19.54 6.92
CA ARG A 151 1.39 19.52 8.10
C ARG A 151 2.81 19.07 7.75
N ILE A 152 2.94 18.18 6.77
CA ILE A 152 4.23 17.56 6.38
C ILE A 152 4.88 18.34 5.24
N TYR A 153 4.12 18.66 4.20
CA TYR A 153 4.63 19.27 2.97
C TYR A 153 4.31 20.76 2.81
N GLY A 154 3.33 21.29 3.54
CA GLY A 154 2.99 22.71 3.52
C GLY A 154 3.97 23.55 4.33
N LYS A 155 3.80 24.88 4.30
CA LYS A 155 4.68 25.84 4.96
C LYS A 155 4.95 25.46 6.43
N GLY A 156 6.23 25.34 6.80
CA GLY A 156 6.66 24.96 8.15
C GLY A 156 6.67 23.45 8.44
N GLY A 157 6.23 22.61 7.49
CA GLY A 157 6.35 21.16 7.58
C GLY A 157 7.78 20.67 7.35
N GLY A 158 8.14 19.54 7.96
CA GLY A 158 9.49 18.98 7.89
C GLY A 158 9.96 18.59 6.49
N TYR A 159 9.04 18.34 5.56
CA TYR A 159 9.34 18.03 4.16
C TYR A 159 8.88 19.13 3.20
N ASN A 160 8.67 20.37 3.70
CA ASN A 160 8.27 21.49 2.86
C ASN A 160 9.31 21.83 1.78
N THR A 161 10.60 21.55 2.03
CA THR A 161 11.67 21.73 1.02
C THR A 161 11.46 20.85 -0.22
N LEU A 162 10.72 19.75 -0.10
CA LEU A 162 10.44 18.85 -1.23
C LEU A 162 9.20 19.27 -2.03
N ALA A 163 8.39 20.19 -1.50
CA ALA A 163 7.23 20.70 -2.20
C ALA A 163 7.64 21.66 -3.34
N GLY A 164 6.92 21.57 -4.46
CA GLY A 164 7.12 22.37 -5.66
C GLY A 164 8.41 22.04 -6.43
N VAL A 165 9.08 20.92 -6.15
CA VAL A 165 10.30 20.52 -6.85
C VAL A 165 10.25 19.04 -7.24
N ASP A 166 11.08 18.66 -8.21
CA ASP A 166 11.40 17.25 -8.42
C ASP A 166 12.44 16.82 -7.39
N ALA A 167 11.98 16.04 -6.41
CA ALA A 167 12.73 15.57 -5.26
C ALA A 167 13.38 14.19 -5.49
N SER A 168 13.46 13.72 -6.74
CA SER A 168 14.03 12.41 -7.09
C SER A 168 15.37 12.15 -6.42
N ARG A 169 16.32 13.08 -6.55
CA ARG A 169 17.66 12.92 -5.97
C ARG A 169 17.61 12.88 -4.45
N ALA A 170 16.91 13.82 -3.82
CA ALA A 170 16.76 13.91 -2.37
C ALA A 170 16.18 12.63 -1.74
N TYR A 171 15.21 11.98 -2.38
CA TYR A 171 14.65 10.72 -1.86
C TYR A 171 15.64 9.55 -1.91
N VAL A 172 16.58 9.56 -2.84
CA VAL A 172 17.62 8.53 -2.91
C VAL A 172 18.77 8.84 -1.96
N THR A 173 19.26 10.09 -1.93
CA THR A 173 20.41 10.48 -1.12
C THR A 173 20.07 10.71 0.35
N GLY A 174 18.80 10.96 0.67
CA GLY A 174 18.33 11.35 2.01
C GLY A 174 18.62 12.81 2.37
N CYS A 175 19.11 13.61 1.43
CA CYS A 175 19.50 15.01 1.64
C CYS A 175 18.39 15.96 1.14
N PHE A 176 17.38 16.17 1.97
CA PHE A 176 16.13 16.85 1.58
C PHE A 176 16.24 18.36 1.37
N ALA A 177 17.31 19.00 1.84
CA ALA A 177 17.53 20.44 1.67
C ALA A 177 18.40 20.74 0.45
N GLU A 178 19.45 19.94 0.22
CA GLU A 178 20.50 20.20 -0.78
C GLU A 178 20.20 19.55 -2.14
N ASP A 179 19.59 18.37 -2.16
CA ASP A 179 19.39 17.55 -3.37
C ASP A 179 17.98 17.72 -3.99
N ARG A 180 17.50 18.97 -4.04
CA ARG A 180 16.20 19.36 -4.61
C ARG A 180 16.23 19.41 -6.15
N THR A 181 16.62 18.31 -6.79
CA THR A 181 16.83 18.22 -8.24
C THR A 181 16.39 16.87 -8.81
N PRO A 182 15.92 16.82 -10.07
CA PRO A 182 15.70 15.56 -10.79
C PRO A 182 16.99 14.83 -11.16
N ASP A 183 18.16 15.48 -11.07
CA ASP A 183 19.43 14.93 -11.55
C ASP A 183 19.96 13.79 -10.66
N LEU A 184 19.90 12.56 -11.19
CA LEU A 184 20.38 11.35 -10.52
C LEU A 184 21.83 10.99 -10.85
N ARG A 185 22.52 11.75 -11.70
CA ARG A 185 23.92 11.48 -12.05
C ARG A 185 24.80 11.59 -10.80
N GLY A 186 25.70 10.64 -10.60
CA GLY A 186 26.62 10.60 -9.48
C GLY A 186 26.06 10.02 -8.19
N VAL A 187 24.74 9.83 -8.10
CA VAL A 187 24.11 9.21 -6.92
C VAL A 187 24.57 7.77 -6.75
N GLU A 188 24.94 7.09 -7.84
CA GLU A 188 25.45 5.73 -7.77
C GLU A 188 26.74 5.58 -6.95
N LEU A 189 27.55 6.65 -6.83
CA LEU A 189 28.75 6.66 -5.99
C LEU A 189 28.43 6.36 -4.52
N MET A 190 27.20 6.67 -4.07
CA MET A 190 26.73 6.35 -2.72
C MET A 190 26.73 4.84 -2.45
N TYR A 191 26.49 4.02 -3.48
CA TYR A 191 26.44 2.56 -3.36
C TYR A 191 27.74 1.86 -3.76
N VAL A 192 28.69 2.58 -4.35
CA VAL A 192 30.00 2.04 -4.75
C VAL A 192 30.94 2.07 -3.54
N PRO A 193 31.52 0.92 -3.14
CA PRO A 193 32.44 0.86 -2.01
C PRO A 193 33.64 1.82 -2.16
N VAL A 194 34.04 2.42 -1.05
CA VAL A 194 35.29 3.18 -0.95
C VAL A 194 36.45 2.20 -0.86
N GLU A 195 37.47 2.40 -1.70
CA GLU A 195 38.69 1.59 -1.67
C GLU A 195 39.60 2.12 -0.54
N ASP A 196 39.42 1.59 0.67
CA ASP A 196 40.16 1.97 1.88
C ASP A 196 41.15 0.88 2.36
N ASP A 197 41.16 -0.27 1.69
CA ASP A 197 41.90 -1.48 2.09
C ASP A 197 42.78 -2.01 0.93
N GLU A 198 43.52 -1.12 0.24
CA GLU A 198 44.33 -1.52 -0.92
C GLU A 198 45.43 -2.55 -0.55
N GLU A 199 45.89 -2.50 0.69
CA GLU A 199 46.85 -3.43 1.27
C GLU A 199 46.19 -4.64 1.94
N GLY A 200 44.88 -4.80 1.89
CA GLY A 200 44.22 -5.98 2.45
C GLY A 200 44.70 -7.27 1.79
N ALA A 201 44.78 -8.37 2.54
CA ALA A 201 45.19 -9.67 1.98
C ALA A 201 44.30 -10.07 0.78
N ALA A 202 42.99 -9.80 0.87
CA ALA A 202 42.03 -10.01 -0.20
C ALA A 202 42.32 -9.13 -1.44
N GLU A 203 42.71 -7.86 -1.25
CA GLU A 203 43.02 -6.96 -2.37
C GLU A 203 44.38 -7.24 -3.00
N ARG A 204 45.40 -7.62 -2.22
CA ARG A 204 46.72 -8.01 -2.76
C ARG A 204 46.65 -9.32 -3.55
N ALA A 205 45.79 -10.25 -3.15
CA ALA A 205 45.60 -11.51 -3.86
C ALA A 205 44.90 -11.35 -5.23
N MET A 206 44.24 -10.21 -5.48
CA MET A 206 43.46 -9.99 -6.69
C MET A 206 44.27 -9.27 -7.78
N SER A 207 44.24 -9.81 -9.00
CA SER A 207 44.87 -9.18 -10.17
C SER A 207 44.17 -7.86 -10.55
N GLY A 208 44.90 -6.94 -11.18
CA GLY A 208 44.32 -5.67 -11.65
C GLY A 208 43.14 -5.84 -12.61
N ALA A 209 43.18 -6.87 -13.46
CA ALA A 209 42.06 -7.23 -14.35
C ALA A 209 40.83 -7.68 -13.56
N ALA A 210 41.01 -8.53 -12.53
CA ALA A 210 39.92 -8.96 -11.66
C ALA A 210 39.31 -7.77 -10.89
N LYS A 211 40.14 -6.85 -10.39
CA LYS A 211 39.69 -5.59 -9.75
C LYS A 211 38.87 -4.73 -10.72
N LYS A 212 39.27 -4.62 -11.99
CA LYS A 212 38.50 -3.89 -13.02
C LYS A 212 37.11 -4.50 -13.23
N VAL A 213 37.04 -5.83 -13.44
CA VAL A 213 35.77 -6.54 -13.65
C VAL A 213 34.83 -6.40 -12.44
N ARG A 214 35.39 -6.51 -11.22
CA ARG A 214 34.64 -6.26 -9.98
C ARG A 214 34.04 -4.86 -9.95
N ARG A 215 34.85 -3.82 -10.20
CA ARG A 215 34.38 -2.43 -10.21
C ARG A 215 33.23 -2.25 -11.20
N GLU A 216 33.35 -2.77 -12.42
CA GLU A 216 32.27 -2.68 -13.41
C GLU A 216 30.97 -3.37 -12.94
N ARG A 217 31.07 -4.52 -12.26
CA ARG A 217 29.92 -5.19 -11.65
C ARG A 217 29.31 -4.35 -10.53
N GLU A 218 30.12 -3.78 -9.65
CA GLU A 218 29.67 -2.93 -8.54
C GLU A 218 28.99 -1.66 -9.04
N TRP A 219 29.54 -1.00 -10.05
CA TRP A 219 28.91 0.15 -10.71
C TRP A 219 27.56 -0.19 -11.34
N ARG A 220 27.46 -1.35 -12.00
CA ARG A 220 26.17 -1.82 -12.55
C ARG A 220 25.15 -2.09 -11.45
N ALA A 221 25.58 -2.72 -10.35
CA ALA A 221 24.72 -2.97 -9.19
C ALA A 221 24.30 -1.66 -8.50
N ALA A 222 25.21 -0.70 -8.36
CA ALA A 222 24.95 0.63 -7.81
C ALA A 222 23.88 1.39 -8.61
N ARG A 223 24.03 1.44 -9.95
CA ARG A 223 23.02 2.04 -10.84
C ARG A 223 21.67 1.33 -10.73
N ALA A 224 21.65 0.00 -10.59
CA ALA A 224 20.41 -0.74 -10.38
C ALA A 224 19.77 -0.41 -9.02
N LYS A 225 20.56 -0.22 -7.96
CA LYS A 225 20.08 0.20 -6.63
C LYS A 225 19.45 1.60 -6.67
N VAL A 226 20.10 2.57 -7.33
CA VAL A 226 19.54 3.92 -7.53
C VAL A 226 18.16 3.82 -8.19
N ARG A 227 18.06 3.10 -9.32
CA ARG A 227 16.78 2.93 -10.03
C ARG A 227 15.71 2.28 -9.15
N LYS A 228 16.06 1.25 -8.36
CA LYS A 228 15.12 0.60 -7.44
C LYS A 228 14.63 1.54 -6.35
N GLN A 229 15.47 2.42 -5.81
CA GLN A 229 15.07 3.41 -4.80
C GLN A 229 14.13 4.45 -5.39
N VAL A 230 14.44 4.98 -6.58
CA VAL A 230 13.56 5.92 -7.28
C VAL A 230 12.18 5.29 -7.54
N GLU A 231 12.18 4.05 -8.03
CA GLU A 231 10.96 3.28 -8.26
C GLU A 231 10.17 3.04 -6.97
N HIS A 232 10.87 2.70 -5.88
CA HIS A 232 10.26 2.50 -4.57
C HIS A 232 9.50 3.76 -4.11
N TRP A 233 10.13 4.93 -4.20
CA TRP A 233 9.50 6.20 -3.82
C TRP A 233 8.36 6.59 -4.75
N ARG A 234 8.52 6.42 -6.07
CA ARG A 234 7.42 6.63 -7.02
C ARG A 234 6.22 5.72 -6.70
N GLY A 235 6.49 4.45 -6.44
CA GLY A 235 5.49 3.46 -6.05
C GLY A 235 4.83 3.78 -4.71
N PHE A 236 5.57 4.32 -3.75
CA PHE A 236 5.02 4.81 -2.48
C PHE A 236 3.96 5.88 -2.73
N PHE A 237 4.28 6.93 -3.51
CA PHE A 237 3.32 8.01 -3.78
C PHE A 237 2.13 7.57 -4.64
N ALA A 238 2.37 6.75 -5.66
CA ALA A 238 1.32 6.24 -6.54
C ALA A 238 0.30 5.35 -5.78
N ASN A 239 0.80 4.52 -4.86
CA ASN A 239 -0.05 3.58 -4.13
C ASN A 239 -0.60 4.16 -2.82
N HIS A 240 -0.12 5.31 -2.36
CA HIS A 240 -0.56 5.92 -1.10
C HIS A 240 -2.08 6.13 -1.03
N ASP A 241 -2.65 5.99 0.17
CA ASP A 241 -4.11 6.15 0.39
C ASP A 241 -4.57 7.59 0.18
N LYS A 242 -3.69 8.54 0.52
CA LYS A 242 -4.02 9.97 0.53
C LYS A 242 -3.54 10.73 -0.70
N TYR A 243 -2.49 10.25 -1.36
CA TYR A 243 -1.85 10.94 -2.48
C TYR A 243 -2.27 10.28 -3.78
N PHE A 244 -2.13 11.02 -4.88
CA PHE A 244 -2.47 10.52 -6.21
C PHE A 244 -1.65 11.26 -7.27
N GLU A 245 -1.43 10.60 -8.39
CA GLU A 245 -0.78 11.19 -9.54
C GLU A 245 -1.69 12.23 -10.20
N VAL A 246 -1.11 13.38 -10.54
CA VAL A 246 -1.83 14.47 -11.22
C VAL A 246 -1.24 14.81 -12.58
N GLY A 247 0.02 14.46 -12.84
CA GLY A 247 0.70 14.93 -14.04
C GLY A 247 2.18 14.61 -14.13
N ARG A 248 2.87 15.32 -15.02
CA ARG A 248 4.29 15.10 -15.36
C ARG A 248 5.06 16.42 -15.41
N VAL A 249 6.34 16.37 -15.04
CA VAL A 249 7.28 17.48 -15.18
C VAL A 249 7.96 17.38 -16.55
N VAL A 250 8.05 18.50 -17.27
CA VAL A 250 8.66 18.61 -18.60
C VAL A 250 9.73 19.71 -18.61
N GLY A 251 10.70 19.65 -19.52
CA GLY A 251 11.75 20.69 -19.61
C GLY A 251 12.80 20.60 -18.51
N VAL A 252 13.11 19.38 -18.04
CA VAL A 252 14.12 19.13 -17.00
C VAL A 252 15.54 19.08 -17.56
N GLU A 253 15.69 19.03 -18.89
CA GLU A 253 16.97 18.89 -19.58
C GLU A 253 17.92 20.04 -19.26
N GLY A 254 17.39 21.27 -19.19
CA GLY A 254 18.17 22.45 -18.82
C GLY A 254 18.72 22.39 -17.39
N LEU A 255 18.03 21.73 -16.46
CA LEU A 255 18.49 21.54 -15.08
C LEU A 255 19.65 20.52 -14.98
N MET A 256 19.79 19.66 -15.98
CA MET A 256 20.85 18.64 -16.05
C MET A 256 22.01 19.05 -16.98
N ALA A 257 21.97 20.23 -17.59
CA ALA A 257 23.00 20.68 -18.53
C ALA A 257 24.34 21.07 -17.87
N GLY A 258 24.37 21.19 -16.54
CA GLY A 258 25.58 21.53 -15.78
C GLY A 258 26.50 20.35 -15.45
N PRO A 259 27.65 20.62 -14.80
CA PRO A 259 28.53 19.58 -14.28
C PRO A 259 27.80 18.66 -13.31
N GLU A 260 28.26 17.42 -13.21
CA GLU A 260 27.70 16.44 -12.29
C GLU A 260 27.76 16.97 -10.85
N ARG A 261 26.64 16.90 -10.14
CA ARG A 261 26.57 17.36 -8.74
C ARG A 261 27.24 16.35 -7.84
N GLU A 262 28.07 16.85 -6.92
CA GLU A 262 28.65 16.03 -5.87
C GLU A 262 27.59 15.44 -4.94
N LEU A 263 27.97 14.38 -4.23
CA LEU A 263 27.14 13.83 -3.15
C LEU A 263 27.13 14.79 -1.96
N CYS A 264 25.97 14.95 -1.33
CA CYS A 264 25.89 15.58 -0.02
C CYS A 264 26.75 14.82 1.01
N GLU A 265 27.16 15.51 2.08
CA GLU A 265 28.07 14.95 3.08
C GLU A 265 27.52 13.68 3.74
N ALA A 266 26.21 13.65 4.04
CA ALA A 266 25.55 12.49 4.62
C ALA A 266 25.60 11.27 3.69
N ALA A 267 25.29 11.45 2.40
CA ALA A 267 25.39 10.39 1.39
C ALA A 267 26.84 9.94 1.14
N ARG A 268 27.81 10.85 1.26
CA ARG A 268 29.23 10.50 1.13
C ARG A 268 29.70 9.63 2.31
N LYS A 269 29.23 9.92 3.52
CA LYS A 269 29.54 9.16 4.74
C LYS A 269 28.85 7.81 4.80
N SER A 270 27.70 7.65 4.15
CA SER A 270 26.95 6.39 4.11
C SER A 270 27.53 5.36 3.12
N ARG A 271 28.58 5.72 2.37
CA ARG A 271 29.22 4.83 1.41
C ARG A 271 29.79 3.58 2.10
N PRO A 272 29.61 2.39 1.52
CA PRO A 272 30.18 1.18 2.07
C PRO A 272 31.71 1.23 2.02
N LEU A 273 32.39 0.71 3.04
CA LEU A 273 33.86 0.61 3.07
C LEU A 273 34.28 -0.77 2.60
N ARG A 274 35.33 -0.85 1.77
CA ARG A 274 35.88 -2.12 1.27
C ARG A 274 36.42 -2.96 2.42
N SER A 275 37.15 -2.36 3.35
CA SER A 275 37.65 -3.02 4.57
C SER A 275 36.56 -3.79 5.32
N ARG A 276 35.39 -3.18 5.51
CA ARG A 276 34.23 -3.81 6.18
C ARG A 276 33.61 -4.94 5.36
N LEU A 277 33.58 -4.82 4.04
CA LEU A 277 33.06 -5.87 3.15
C LEU A 277 33.99 -7.09 3.12
N ASN A 278 35.30 -6.86 3.25
CA ASN A 278 36.31 -7.91 3.29
C ASN A 278 36.34 -8.61 4.67
N GLY A 279 36.21 -7.85 5.77
CA GLY A 279 36.26 -8.38 7.13
C GLY A 279 34.93 -8.95 7.68
N GLY A 280 33.80 -8.75 6.99
CA GLY A 280 32.50 -9.31 7.38
C GLY A 280 32.21 -10.70 6.82
N LYS A 281 33.24 -11.44 6.38
CA LYS A 281 33.13 -12.70 5.65
C LYS A 281 33.58 -13.94 6.44
N ASP A 282 33.72 -13.79 7.75
CA ASP A 282 34.07 -14.85 8.70
C ASP A 282 32.83 -15.48 9.34
#